data_AF-A0A7D4B6A8-F1
#
_entry.id   AF-A0A7D4B6A8-F1
#
_cell.length_a   1.000
_cell.length_b   1.000
_cell.length_c   1.000
_cell.angle_alpha   90.00
_cell.angle_beta   90.00
_cell.angle_gamma   90.00
#
_symmetry.space_group_name_H-M   'P 1'
#
loop_
_entity.id
_entity.type
_entity.pdbx_description
1 polymer ?
#
loop_
_entity_poly.entity_id
_entity_poly.type
_entity_poly.pdbx_seq_one_letter_code
_entity_poly.pdbx_strand_id
1 'polypeptide(L)'
;MPHQRALLYAALLAAACNIPLADMARSTGFDYQALWWVASQYLRERHSSKLPPAWSIFSIASRWPGLGRGTLSSSDGQRFPVRGHVRAARALPRYYAYGQGLTFYTHTADQYSQFGSQAIASTVRDATYVLDEVLGNETELPLLEHTTDTHGYTDLVFALFDLLGLRFSPRLRDLKDQRLCKIQGATLVIPRLSSRPAFTRSSCAATG
;
A
#
# COMPACT_ATOMS: atom_id res chain seq x y z
N MET A 1 -5.89 -15.14 -33.84
CA MET A 1 -5.86 -16.57 -33.50
C MET A 1 -6.31 -16.79 -32.05
N PRO A 2 -7.54 -17.28 -31.79
CA PRO A 2 -8.09 -17.40 -30.43
C PRO A 2 -7.37 -18.44 -29.55
N HIS A 3 -6.79 -19.49 -30.15
CA HIS A 3 -6.10 -20.55 -29.41
C HIS A 3 -4.83 -20.09 -28.68
N GLN A 4 -4.04 -19.20 -29.29
CA GLN A 4 -2.82 -18.65 -28.68
C GLN A 4 -3.12 -17.77 -27.45
N ARG A 5 -4.24 -17.04 -27.44
CA ARG A 5 -4.65 -16.23 -26.29
C ARG A 5 -5.03 -17.11 -25.09
N ALA A 6 -5.73 -18.22 -25.34
CA ALA A 6 -6.11 -19.17 -24.29
C ALA A 6 -4.89 -19.83 -23.64
N LEU A 7 -3.88 -20.23 -24.44
CA LEU A 7 -2.61 -20.76 -23.94
C LEU A 7 -1.84 -19.71 -23.11
N LEU A 8 -1.85 -18.45 -23.53
CA LEU A 8 -1.19 -17.37 -22.79
C LEU A 8 -1.88 -17.09 -21.46
N TYR A 9 -3.21 -17.05 -21.41
CA TYR A 9 -3.94 -16.89 -20.15
C TYR A 9 -3.73 -18.08 -19.21
N ALA A 10 -3.73 -19.32 -19.72
CA ALA A 10 -3.45 -20.50 -18.89
C ALA A 10 -2.02 -20.50 -18.34
N ALA A 11 -1.02 -20.12 -19.15
CA ALA A 11 0.36 -19.98 -18.69
C ALA A 11 0.52 -18.84 -17.66
N LEU A 12 -0.14 -17.70 -17.88
CA LEU A 12 -0.13 -16.57 -16.95
C LEU A 12 -0.79 -16.95 -15.61
N LEU A 13 -1.93 -17.63 -15.65
CA LEU A 13 -2.65 -18.06 -14.45
C LEU A 13 -1.85 -19.13 -13.69
N ALA A 14 -1.16 -20.03 -14.41
CA ALA A 14 -0.26 -20.99 -13.78
C ALA A 14 0.88 -20.30 -13.03
N ALA A 15 1.52 -19.30 -13.64
CA ALA A 15 2.57 -18.51 -12.99
C ALA A 15 2.02 -17.70 -11.80
N ALA A 16 0.88 -17.04 -11.96
CA ALA A 16 0.26 -16.20 -10.92
C ALA A 16 -0.20 -17.01 -9.70
N CYS A 17 -0.74 -18.21 -9.91
CA CYS A 17 -1.20 -19.09 -8.85
C CYS A 17 -0.13 -20.07 -8.34
N ASN A 18 1.12 -19.96 -8.82
CA ASN A 18 2.21 -20.89 -8.52
C ASN A 18 1.86 -22.37 -8.79
N ILE A 19 1.12 -22.63 -9.87
CA ILE A 19 0.71 -23.96 -10.31
C ILE A 19 1.73 -24.47 -11.34
N PRO A 20 2.25 -25.70 -11.20
CA PRO A 20 3.13 -26.28 -12.21
C PRO A 20 2.45 -26.34 -13.59
N LEU A 21 3.18 -26.01 -14.65
CA LEU A 21 2.63 -26.05 -16.03
C LEU A 21 2.09 -27.43 -16.41
N ALA A 22 2.63 -28.51 -15.83
CA ALA A 22 2.14 -29.87 -16.02
C ALA A 22 0.74 -30.09 -15.39
N ASP A 23 0.47 -29.49 -14.23
CA ASP A 23 -0.85 -29.54 -13.58
C ASP A 23 -1.86 -28.66 -14.32
N MET A 24 -1.42 -27.49 -14.80
CA MET A 24 -2.27 -26.63 -15.62
C MET A 24 -2.66 -27.32 -16.94
N ALA A 25 -1.70 -27.95 -17.63
CA ALA A 25 -1.95 -28.71 -18.85
C ALA A 25 -3.00 -29.81 -18.64
N ARG A 26 -2.91 -30.56 -17.54
CA ARG A 26 -3.89 -31.59 -17.16
C ARG A 26 -5.28 -31.01 -16.89
N SER A 27 -5.33 -29.85 -16.23
CA SER A 27 -6.59 -29.22 -15.81
C SER A 27 -7.33 -28.57 -16.98
N THR A 28 -6.62 -28.00 -17.95
CA THR A 28 -7.20 -27.30 -19.10
C THR A 28 -7.28 -28.15 -20.37
N GLY A 29 -6.64 -29.32 -20.39
CA GLY A 29 -6.53 -30.17 -21.58
C GLY A 29 -5.60 -29.59 -22.67
N PHE A 30 -4.71 -28.67 -22.31
CA PHE A 30 -3.73 -28.10 -23.24
C PHE A 30 -2.46 -28.94 -23.29
N ASP A 31 -1.77 -28.92 -24.44
CA ASP A 31 -0.46 -29.54 -24.55
C ASP A 31 0.58 -28.82 -23.68
N TYR A 32 1.39 -29.60 -22.98
CA TYR A 32 2.42 -29.09 -22.09
C TYR A 32 3.50 -28.31 -22.86
N GLN A 33 3.92 -28.81 -24.02
CA GLN A 33 4.97 -28.14 -24.80
C GLN A 33 4.49 -26.79 -25.32
N ALA A 34 3.23 -26.71 -25.77
CA ALA A 34 2.62 -25.45 -26.17
C ALA A 34 2.57 -24.43 -25.03
N LEU A 35 2.17 -24.84 -23.81
CA LEU A 35 2.17 -23.97 -22.64
C LEU A 35 3.58 -23.51 -22.24
N TRP A 36 4.54 -24.43 -22.21
CA TRP A 36 5.94 -24.12 -21.89
C TRP A 36 6.56 -23.16 -22.90
N TRP A 37 6.26 -23.34 -24.18
CA TRP A 37 6.73 -22.45 -25.24
C TRP A 37 6.15 -21.04 -25.06
N VAL A 38 4.85 -20.90 -24.84
CA VAL A 38 4.22 -19.59 -24.62
C VAL A 38 4.76 -18.91 -23.36
N ALA A 39 4.90 -19.64 -22.24
CA ALA A 39 5.48 -19.11 -21.02
C ALA A 39 6.91 -18.62 -21.23
N SER A 40 7.75 -19.42 -21.90
CA SER A 40 9.16 -19.09 -22.11
C SER A 40 9.42 -17.93 -23.06
N GLN A 41 8.52 -17.69 -24.03
CA GLN A 41 8.60 -16.58 -24.99
C GLN A 41 7.95 -15.29 -24.45
N TYR A 42 6.76 -15.37 -23.86
CA TYR A 42 5.97 -14.19 -23.50
C TYR A 42 6.11 -13.75 -22.04
N LEU A 43 6.39 -14.66 -21.09
CA LEU A 43 6.51 -14.34 -19.66
C LEU A 43 7.96 -14.09 -19.21
N ARG A 44 8.93 -14.10 -20.12
CA ARG A 44 10.34 -13.89 -19.79
C ARG A 44 10.64 -12.42 -19.52
N GLU A 45 11.53 -12.17 -18.55
CA GLU A 45 11.97 -10.85 -18.06
C GLU A 45 12.33 -9.83 -19.16
N ARG A 46 12.82 -10.29 -20.32
CA ARG A 46 13.19 -9.41 -21.44
C ARG A 46 11.99 -8.69 -22.07
N HIS A 47 10.76 -9.16 -21.83
CA HIS A 47 9.53 -8.54 -22.31
C HIS A 47 8.76 -7.82 -21.20
N SER A 48 9.02 -8.10 -19.92
CA SER A 48 8.37 -7.43 -18.79
C SER A 48 8.82 -5.99 -18.60
N SER A 49 10.02 -5.62 -19.05
CA SER A 49 10.50 -4.22 -19.00
C SER A 49 9.71 -3.23 -19.85
N LYS A 50 8.86 -3.71 -20.77
CA LYS A 50 7.98 -2.87 -21.61
C LYS A 50 6.52 -2.88 -21.16
N LEU A 51 6.17 -3.70 -20.17
CA LEU A 51 4.85 -3.64 -19.56
C LEU A 51 4.95 -2.68 -18.37
N PRO A 52 4.23 -1.55 -18.35
CA PRO A 52 4.18 -0.73 -17.15
C PRO A 52 3.67 -1.62 -16.01
N PRO A 53 4.40 -1.78 -14.90
CA PRO A 53 3.98 -2.62 -13.77
C PRO A 53 2.60 -2.22 -13.22
N ALA A 54 2.16 -0.99 -13.49
CA ALA A 54 0.83 -0.49 -13.18
C ALA A 54 -0.30 -1.08 -14.06
N TRP A 55 -0.07 -1.38 -15.35
CA TRP A 55 -1.16 -1.66 -16.31
C TRP A 55 -1.88 -2.99 -16.08
N SER A 56 -1.18 -4.05 -15.69
CA SER A 56 -1.80 -5.38 -15.54
C SER A 56 -2.64 -5.52 -14.27
N ILE A 57 -2.27 -4.82 -13.19
CA ILE A 57 -3.05 -4.84 -11.94
C ILE A 57 -4.17 -3.80 -12.01
N PHE A 58 -3.91 -2.60 -12.53
CA PHE A 58 -4.90 -1.53 -12.63
C PHE A 58 -6.12 -1.92 -13.49
N SER A 59 -5.90 -2.59 -14.62
CA SER A 59 -7.00 -2.98 -15.53
C SER A 59 -7.89 -4.11 -14.99
N ILE A 60 -7.36 -4.98 -14.11
CA ILE A 60 -8.14 -6.03 -13.42
C ILE A 60 -8.85 -5.46 -12.19
N ALA A 61 -8.15 -4.66 -11.39
CA ALA A 61 -8.67 -4.06 -10.17
C ALA A 61 -9.79 -3.05 -10.43
N SER A 62 -9.64 -2.20 -11.46
CA SER A 62 -10.67 -1.23 -11.87
C SER A 62 -11.99 -1.87 -12.29
N ARG A 63 -11.96 -3.17 -12.64
CA ARG A 63 -13.11 -3.91 -13.16
C ARG A 63 -13.83 -4.72 -12.10
N TRP A 64 -13.23 -4.90 -10.92
CA TRP A 64 -13.84 -5.62 -9.81
C TRP A 64 -14.58 -4.64 -8.91
N PRO A 65 -15.91 -4.77 -8.72
CA PRO A 65 -16.72 -3.80 -7.96
C PRO A 65 -16.40 -3.73 -6.45
N GLY A 66 -15.43 -4.50 -5.95
CA GLY A 66 -14.98 -4.52 -4.56
C GLY A 66 -13.56 -3.97 -4.34
N LEU A 67 -12.76 -3.79 -5.40
CA LEU A 67 -11.48 -3.08 -5.31
C LEU A 67 -11.77 -1.62 -5.61
N GLY A 68 -11.41 -0.72 -4.70
CA GLY A 68 -11.82 0.67 -4.81
C GLY A 68 -11.09 1.44 -5.92
N ARG A 69 -11.34 2.75 -6.01
CA ARG A 69 -11.06 3.54 -7.22
C ARG A 69 -9.57 3.83 -7.46
N GLY A 70 -8.68 3.31 -6.61
CA GLY A 70 -7.22 3.55 -6.71
C GLY A 70 -6.79 4.95 -6.28
N THR A 71 -7.70 5.73 -5.68
CA THR A 71 -7.45 7.08 -5.20
C THR A 71 -6.96 7.14 -3.75
N LEU A 72 -7.12 6.03 -3.02
CA LEU A 72 -6.70 5.89 -1.64
C LEU A 72 -5.47 4.98 -1.57
N SER A 73 -4.55 5.29 -0.66
CA SER A 73 -3.39 4.48 -0.36
C SER A 73 -3.17 4.36 1.14
N SER A 74 -2.49 3.29 1.54
CA SER A 74 -2.09 3.03 2.91
C SER A 74 -0.61 2.67 2.94
N SER A 75 0.10 3.10 3.98
CA SER A 75 1.47 2.67 4.24
C SER A 75 1.62 2.00 5.60
N ASP A 76 2.48 1.00 5.65
CA ASP A 76 2.83 0.28 6.87
C ASP A 76 4.33 -0.06 6.90
N GLY A 77 4.91 -0.02 8.10
CA GLY A 77 6.31 -0.28 8.38
C GLY A 77 6.50 -1.63 9.08
N GLN A 78 6.80 -2.67 8.29
CA GLN A 78 7.04 -4.01 8.82
C GLN A 78 8.51 -4.18 9.25
N ARG A 79 8.70 -4.61 10.50
CA ARG A 79 10.02 -4.77 11.13
C ARG A 79 10.49 -6.21 11.02
N PHE A 80 11.69 -6.41 10.47
CA PHE A 80 12.31 -7.72 10.34
C PHE A 80 13.66 -7.77 11.05
N PRO A 81 13.92 -8.80 11.90
CA PRO A 81 15.24 -9.02 12.44
C PRO A 81 16.18 -9.51 11.34
N VAL A 82 17.39 -8.96 11.28
CA VAL A 82 18.39 -9.30 10.27
C VAL A 82 19.63 -9.86 10.97
N ARG A 83 20.21 -10.92 10.42
CA ARG A 83 21.48 -11.49 10.86
C ARG A 83 22.57 -11.11 9.87
N GLY A 84 23.65 -10.48 10.35
CA GLY A 84 24.80 -10.07 9.53
C GLY A 84 25.00 -8.55 9.44
N HIS A 85 26.03 -8.12 8.72
CA HIS A 85 26.40 -6.71 8.56
C HIS A 85 25.65 -6.06 7.41
N VAL A 86 24.42 -5.59 7.66
CA VAL A 86 23.67 -4.78 6.71
C VAL A 86 23.80 -3.31 7.09
N ARG A 87 24.20 -2.46 6.13
CA ARG A 87 24.48 -1.03 6.38
C ARG A 87 23.30 -0.27 7.00
N ALA A 88 22.08 -0.61 6.60
CA ALA A 88 20.84 0.00 7.09
C ALA A 88 20.28 -0.67 8.35
N ALA A 89 20.83 -1.81 8.78
CA ALA A 89 20.32 -2.51 9.96
C ALA A 89 20.72 -1.78 11.24
N ARG A 90 19.74 -1.55 12.12
CA ARG A 90 19.96 -0.90 13.41
C ARG A 90 19.43 -1.73 14.56
N ALA A 91 20.14 -1.63 15.68
CA ALA A 91 19.73 -2.25 16.93
C ALA A 91 18.58 -1.42 17.52
N LEU A 92 17.47 -2.08 17.80
CA LEU A 92 16.31 -1.48 18.45
C LEU A 92 15.85 -2.44 19.56
N PRO A 93 16.34 -2.26 20.80
CA PRO A 93 16.17 -3.26 21.86
C PRO A 93 14.72 -3.66 22.13
N ARG A 94 13.78 -2.72 21.96
CA ARG A 94 12.34 -2.96 22.12
C ARG A 94 11.78 -4.03 21.17
N TYR A 95 12.32 -4.16 19.96
CA TYR A 95 11.81 -5.07 18.93
C TYR A 95 12.77 -6.21 18.60
N TYR A 96 14.08 -5.99 18.77
CA TYR A 96 15.11 -6.94 18.36
C TYR A 96 15.98 -7.45 19.52
N ALA A 97 15.70 -7.05 20.77
CA ALA A 97 16.52 -7.38 21.94
C ALA A 97 18.01 -7.04 21.71
N TYR A 98 18.87 -8.04 21.60
CA TYR A 98 20.30 -7.90 21.33
C TYR A 98 20.67 -7.90 19.84
N GLY A 99 19.67 -8.06 18.96
CA GLY A 99 19.83 -8.11 17.51
C GLY A 99 19.70 -6.75 16.82
N GLN A 100 19.93 -6.79 15.51
CA GLN A 100 19.67 -5.68 14.60
C GLN A 100 18.51 -6.04 13.68
N GLY A 101 17.83 -5.02 13.17
CA GLY A 101 16.75 -5.22 12.22
C GLY A 101 16.63 -4.08 11.23
N LEU A 102 15.78 -4.34 10.24
CA LEU A 102 15.44 -3.43 9.17
C LEU A 102 13.92 -3.26 9.18
N THR A 103 13.46 -2.05 8.83
CA THR A 103 12.05 -1.81 8.58
C THR A 103 11.83 -1.75 7.08
N PHE A 104 10.96 -2.61 6.56
CA PHE A 104 10.43 -2.46 5.22
C PHE A 104 9.19 -1.60 5.30
N TYR A 105 9.22 -0.48 4.61
CA TYR A 105 8.11 0.44 4.50
C TYR A 105 7.43 0.20 3.17
N THR A 106 6.17 -0.19 3.21
CA THR A 106 5.43 -0.61 2.02
C THR A 106 4.23 0.27 1.82
N HIS A 107 4.03 0.70 0.57
CA HIS A 107 2.92 1.53 0.14
C HIS A 107 1.97 0.73 -0.76
N THR A 108 0.74 0.60 -0.30
CA THR A 108 -0.29 -0.20 -0.96
C THR A 108 -1.47 0.70 -1.31
N ALA A 109 -1.90 0.66 -2.57
CA ALA A 109 -3.11 1.35 -2.99
C ALA A 109 -4.36 0.54 -2.61
N ASP A 110 -5.51 1.20 -2.64
CA ASP A 110 -6.85 0.62 -2.43
C ASP A 110 -7.19 -0.55 -3.38
N GLN A 111 -6.47 -0.65 -4.49
CA GLN A 111 -6.55 -1.75 -5.45
C GLN A 111 -5.64 -2.94 -5.09
N TYR A 112 -5.09 -2.97 -3.86
CA TYR A 112 -4.08 -3.95 -3.42
C TYR A 112 -2.81 -3.98 -4.27
N SER A 113 -2.58 -2.98 -5.12
CA SER A 113 -1.31 -2.81 -5.81
C SER A 113 -0.29 -2.18 -4.87
N GLN A 114 0.84 -2.84 -4.71
CA GLN A 114 2.00 -2.24 -4.06
C GLN A 114 2.74 -1.41 -5.10
N PHE A 115 2.82 -0.09 -4.87
CA PHE A 115 3.50 0.82 -5.79
C PHE A 115 4.87 1.27 -5.26
N GLY A 116 5.09 1.13 -3.96
CA GLY A 116 6.31 1.56 -3.29
C GLY A 116 6.78 0.58 -2.22
N SER A 117 8.09 0.36 -2.13
CA SER A 117 8.71 -0.39 -1.05
C SER A 117 10.12 0.11 -0.80
N GLN A 118 10.39 0.59 0.41
CA GLN A 118 11.70 1.06 0.81
C GLN A 118 12.22 0.33 2.05
N ALA A 119 13.52 0.04 2.03
CA ALA A 119 14.25 -0.51 3.16
C ALA A 119 14.82 0.62 4.01
N ILE A 120 14.27 0.83 5.20
CA ILE A 120 14.61 1.94 6.09
C ILE A 120 15.24 1.40 7.38
N ALA A 121 16.18 2.17 7.94
CA ALA A 121 16.72 1.89 9.26
C ALA A 121 15.64 2.07 10.33
N SER A 122 15.48 1.07 11.21
CA SER A 122 14.37 1.02 12.17
C SER A 122 14.32 2.13 13.23
N THR A 123 15.34 3.00 13.28
CA THR A 123 15.43 4.15 14.20
C THR A 123 14.88 5.44 13.63
N VAL A 124 14.69 5.54 12.30
CA VAL A 124 14.20 6.76 11.65
C VAL A 124 12.68 6.83 11.77
N ARG A 125 12.11 8.04 11.79
CA ARG A 125 10.66 8.22 11.79
C ARG A 125 10.08 7.87 10.43
N ASP A 126 9.05 7.04 10.43
CA ASP A 126 8.36 6.58 9.22
C ASP A 126 7.72 7.75 8.42
N ALA A 127 7.35 8.84 9.11
CA ALA A 127 6.60 9.97 8.56
C ALA A 127 7.29 10.71 7.40
N THR A 128 8.63 10.79 7.39
CA THR A 128 9.35 11.50 6.31
C THR A 128 9.35 10.72 5.00
N TYR A 129 9.43 9.40 5.10
CA TYR A 129 9.43 8.51 3.94
C TYR A 129 8.05 8.39 3.31
N VAL A 130 6.99 8.53 4.11
CA VAL A 130 5.62 8.60 3.60
C VAL A 130 5.46 9.67 2.53
N LEU A 131 5.91 10.88 2.84
CA LEU A 131 5.72 12.02 1.94
C LEU A 131 6.60 11.89 0.69
N ASP A 132 7.84 11.47 0.87
CA ASP A 132 8.79 11.25 -0.21
C ASP A 132 8.26 10.23 -1.23
N GLU A 133 7.69 9.13 -0.75
CA GLU A 133 7.20 8.05 -1.62
C GLU A 133 5.84 8.38 -2.26
N VAL A 134 5.01 9.22 -1.63
CA VAL A 134 3.78 9.75 -2.26
C VAL A 134 4.11 10.77 -3.36
N LEU A 135 5.12 11.63 -3.16
CA LEU A 135 5.55 12.63 -4.16
C LEU A 135 6.40 12.03 -5.28
N GLY A 136 7.25 11.05 -4.96
CA GLY A 136 8.11 10.33 -5.90
C GLY A 136 7.40 9.17 -6.61
N ASN A 137 6.08 9.06 -6.49
CA ASN A 137 5.32 8.00 -7.13
C ASN A 137 5.30 8.19 -8.66
N GLU A 138 6.11 7.41 -9.38
CA GLU A 138 6.13 7.40 -10.84
C GLU A 138 4.96 6.59 -11.47
N THR A 139 4.06 6.04 -10.65
CA THR A 139 2.92 5.26 -11.16
C THR A 139 1.76 6.16 -11.59
N GLU A 140 0.99 5.71 -12.59
CA GLU A 140 -0.21 6.41 -13.11
C GLU A 140 -1.39 6.45 -12.11
N LEU A 141 -1.17 6.18 -10.82
CA LEU A 141 -2.21 6.17 -9.80
C LEU A 141 -2.49 7.60 -9.30
N PRO A 142 -3.73 8.13 -9.45
CA PRO A 142 -4.11 9.44 -8.93
C PRO A 142 -4.36 9.34 -7.42
N LEU A 143 -3.30 9.36 -6.62
CA LEU A 143 -3.37 9.31 -5.16
C LEU A 143 -3.90 10.65 -4.61
N LEU A 144 -5.10 10.61 -4.01
CA LEU A 144 -5.74 11.78 -3.39
C LEU A 144 -5.80 11.68 -1.87
N GLU A 145 -5.88 10.45 -1.35
CA GLU A 145 -5.98 10.17 0.07
C GLU A 145 -4.93 9.15 0.51
N HIS A 146 -4.25 9.44 1.63
CA HIS A 146 -3.23 8.57 2.19
C HIS A 146 -3.48 8.31 3.68
N THR A 147 -3.44 7.03 4.05
CA THR A 147 -3.65 6.53 5.40
C THR A 147 -2.34 5.97 5.96
N THR A 148 -1.97 6.40 7.16
CA THR A 148 -0.78 5.89 7.84
C THR A 148 -1.11 5.39 9.24
N ASP A 149 -0.28 4.49 9.74
CA ASP A 149 -0.29 4.09 11.15
C ASP A 149 0.31 5.16 12.07
N THR A 150 0.08 4.99 13.38
CA THR A 150 0.37 5.98 14.43
C THR A 150 1.83 6.45 14.47
N HIS A 151 2.76 5.59 14.08
CA HIS A 151 4.20 5.91 14.05
C HIS A 151 4.62 6.75 12.83
N GLY A 152 3.77 6.81 11.79
CA GLY A 152 3.95 7.66 10.60
C GLY A 152 3.33 9.05 10.73
N TYR A 153 2.66 9.36 11.86
CA TYR A 153 2.02 10.66 12.08
C TYR A 153 2.99 11.66 12.73
N THR A 154 3.12 12.85 12.13
CA THR A 154 3.71 14.04 12.77
C THR A 154 2.95 15.29 12.32
N ASP A 155 2.84 16.31 13.18
CA ASP A 155 2.13 17.56 12.86
C ASP A 155 2.69 18.27 11.62
N LEU A 156 4.01 18.19 11.42
CA LEU A 156 4.69 18.76 10.25
C LEU A 156 4.25 18.08 8.95
N VAL A 157 4.22 16.74 8.96
CA VAL A 157 3.77 15.97 7.79
C VAL A 157 2.29 16.20 7.53
N PHE A 158 1.46 16.26 8.58
CA PHE A 158 0.05 16.62 8.46
C PHE A 158 -0.14 17.98 7.76
N ALA A 159 0.61 19.01 8.18
CA ALA A 159 0.57 20.33 7.55
C ALA A 159 1.09 20.32 6.09
N LEU A 160 2.13 19.54 5.80
CA LEU A 160 2.67 19.39 4.44
C LEU A 160 1.67 18.74 3.48
N PHE A 161 0.94 17.71 3.93
CA PHE A 161 -0.12 17.09 3.15
C PHE A 161 -1.25 18.08 2.81
N ASP A 162 -1.67 18.90 3.79
CA ASP A 162 -2.69 19.95 3.57
C ASP A 162 -2.20 21.01 2.57
N LEU A 163 -0.94 21.44 2.68
CA LEU A 163 -0.32 22.39 1.74
C LEU A 163 -0.26 21.86 0.31
N LEU A 164 -0.01 20.56 0.14
CA LEU A 164 0.04 19.89 -1.17
C LEU A 164 -1.35 19.58 -1.74
N GLY A 165 -2.43 19.84 -0.99
CA GLY A 165 -3.80 19.52 -1.39
C GLY A 165 -4.13 18.02 -1.33
N LEU A 166 -3.32 17.23 -0.63
CA LEU A 166 -3.52 15.80 -0.43
C LEU A 166 -4.27 15.55 0.89
N ARG A 167 -5.18 14.58 0.91
CA ARG A 167 -5.94 14.26 2.12
C ARG A 167 -5.16 13.24 2.96
N PHE A 168 -4.70 13.67 4.12
CA PHE A 168 -4.02 12.80 5.07
C PHE A 168 -4.98 12.33 6.16
N SER A 169 -5.20 11.02 6.23
CA SER A 169 -6.14 10.38 7.16
C SER A 169 -5.38 9.42 8.11
N PRO A 170 -4.56 9.93 9.05
CA PRO A 170 -3.78 9.10 9.95
C PRO A 170 -4.67 8.36 10.97
N ARG A 171 -4.32 7.12 11.30
CA ARG A 171 -4.95 6.38 12.40
C ARG A 171 -4.38 6.82 13.73
N LEU A 172 -4.92 7.91 14.29
CA LEU A 172 -4.53 8.46 15.58
C LEU A 172 -5.04 7.54 16.72
N ARG A 173 -4.11 6.84 17.37
CA ARG A 173 -4.34 6.20 18.66
C ARG A 173 -4.13 7.28 19.74
N ASP A 174 -5.09 7.42 20.64
CA ASP A 174 -5.09 8.40 21.74
C ASP A 174 -5.27 9.88 21.34
N LEU A 175 -6.38 10.20 20.66
CA LEU A 175 -6.86 11.58 20.42
C LEU A 175 -6.94 12.45 21.68
N LYS A 176 -7.06 11.83 22.87
CA LYS A 176 -7.19 12.54 24.16
C LYS A 176 -5.89 13.22 24.60
N ASP A 177 -4.74 12.69 24.18
CA ASP A 177 -3.43 13.19 24.61
C ASP A 177 -2.81 14.16 23.60
N GLN A 178 -3.47 14.38 22.45
CA GLN A 178 -2.98 15.26 21.41
C GLN A 178 -3.39 16.71 21.64
N ARG A 179 -2.39 17.61 21.65
CA ARG A 179 -2.62 19.06 21.74
C ARG A 179 -2.79 19.62 20.34
N LEU A 180 -4.02 19.98 19.98
CA LEU A 180 -4.30 20.72 18.76
C LEU A 180 -3.82 22.17 18.93
N CYS A 181 -2.80 22.55 18.18
CA CYS A 181 -2.29 23.92 18.15
C CYS A 181 -3.04 24.74 17.09
N LYS A 182 -3.70 25.82 17.50
CA LYS A 182 -4.26 26.82 16.57
C LYS A 182 -3.23 27.92 16.37
N ILE A 183 -2.98 28.32 15.12
CA ILE A 183 -2.18 29.50 14.81
C ILE A 183 -2.95 30.73 15.33
N GLN A 184 -2.38 31.45 16.29
CA GLN A 184 -2.98 32.69 16.80
C GLN A 184 -3.02 33.73 15.66
N GLY A 185 -4.20 34.31 15.43
CA GLY A 185 -4.41 35.34 14.40
C GLY A 185 -4.89 34.83 13.04
N ALA A 186 -4.90 33.51 12.79
CA ALA A 186 -5.47 32.94 11.56
C ALA A 186 -6.79 32.21 11.88
N THR A 187 -7.91 32.70 11.31
CA THR A 187 -9.13 31.91 11.23
C THR A 187 -8.96 30.93 10.08
N LEU A 188 -8.37 29.77 10.36
CA LEU A 188 -8.39 28.65 9.43
C LEU A 188 -9.85 28.21 9.28
N VAL A 189 -10.46 28.54 8.14
CA VAL A 189 -11.74 27.96 7.72
C VAL A 189 -11.44 26.53 7.31
N ILE A 190 -11.45 25.61 8.28
CA ILE A 190 -11.35 24.17 8.01
C ILE A 190 -12.62 23.80 7.23
N PRO A 191 -12.54 23.45 5.94
CA PRO A 191 -13.71 23.10 5.18
C PRO A 191 -14.23 21.75 5.69
N ARG A 192 -15.28 21.81 6.51
CA ARG A 192 -16.11 20.68 6.97
C ARG A 192 -15.46 19.71 7.97
N LEU A 193 -15.26 20.19 9.19
CA LEU A 193 -15.60 19.38 10.38
C LEU A 193 -17.06 19.68 10.80
N SER A 194 -17.98 19.68 9.83
CA SER A 194 -19.42 19.78 10.12
C SER A 194 -19.87 18.41 10.61
N SER A 195 -20.20 18.36 11.89
CA SER A 195 -20.91 17.28 12.57
C SER A 195 -21.96 16.63 11.66
N ARG A 196 -21.66 15.46 11.11
CA ARG A 196 -22.71 14.48 10.80
C ARG A 196 -23.12 13.85 12.14
N PRO A 197 -24.42 13.80 12.46
CA PRO A 197 -24.88 13.60 13.82
C PRO A 197 -24.35 12.28 14.38
N ALA A 198 -23.65 12.40 15.51
CA ALA A 198 -23.32 11.27 16.35
C ALA A 198 -24.63 10.58 16.75
N PHE A 199 -24.66 9.26 16.55
CA PHE A 199 -25.62 8.31 17.07
C PHE A 199 -26.14 8.74 18.46
N THR A 200 -27.39 9.20 18.52
CA THR A 200 -28.04 9.64 19.74
C THR A 200 -28.23 8.45 20.66
N ARG A 201 -27.44 8.37 21.74
CA ARG A 201 -27.81 7.55 22.91
C ARG A 201 -28.96 8.27 23.61
N SER A 202 -30.17 7.73 23.47
CA SER A 202 -31.31 8.08 24.31
C SER A 202 -30.98 7.73 25.76
N SER A 203 -31.00 8.73 26.64
CA SER A 203 -30.95 8.58 28.08
C SER A 203 -32.26 7.96 28.59
N CYS A 204 -32.18 6.77 29.20
CA CYS A 204 -33.21 6.30 30.10
C CYS A 204 -32.86 6.85 31.50
N ALA A 205 -33.60 7.87 31.92
CA ALA A 205 -33.55 8.40 33.28
C ALA A 205 -34.28 7.42 34.21
N ALA A 206 -33.59 6.94 35.23
CA ALA A 206 -34.20 6.34 36.40
C ALA A 206 -34.01 7.33 37.55
N THR A 207 -35.12 7.86 38.07
CA THR A 207 -35.17 8.52 39.38
C THR A 207 -36.54 8.28 39.99
N GLY A 208 -36.56 7.81 41.24
CA GLY A 208 -37.66 8.00 42.18
C GLY A 208 -38.81 7.02 42.09
#